data_AF-A0ABD2NL54-F1
#
_entry.id   AF-A0ABD2NL54-F1
#
_cell.length_a   1.000
_cell.length_b   1.000
_cell.length_c   1.000
_cell.angle_alpha   90.00
_cell.angle_beta   90.00
_cell.angle_gamma   90.00
#
_symmetry.space_group_name_H-M   'P 1'
#
loop_
_entity.id
_entity.type
_entity.pdbx_description
1 polymer ?
#
loop_
_entity_poly.entity_id
_entity_poly.type
_entity_poly.pdbx_seq_one_letter_code
_entity_poly.pdbx_strand_id
1 'polypeptide(L)'
;MYEEVLTTEDFSTICRTCLIQYDAETLLDIQGIYLLSGEVKLMDILMKYTTIEESETYPQHICTHCLVRTEEAYTFFEKCNESNAILSQITESVIKEMETEDRVDVSNLRAKVKTKQSLKL
;
A
#
# COMPACT_ATOMS: atom_id res chain seq x y z
N MET A 1 6.58 -40.89 1.71
CA MET A 1 7.14 -39.52 1.63
C MET A 1 7.78 -39.26 2.96
N TYR A 2 9.12 -39.23 3.01
CA TYR A 2 9.80 -38.82 4.22
C TYR A 2 9.80 -37.29 4.22
N GLU A 3 9.19 -36.69 5.23
CA GLU A 3 9.40 -35.28 5.54
C GLU A 3 10.86 -35.16 5.96
N GLU A 4 11.65 -34.41 5.20
CA GLU A 4 12.99 -34.02 5.64
C GLU A 4 12.85 -33.13 6.86
N VAL A 5 13.18 -33.68 8.02
CA VAL A 5 13.34 -32.92 9.26
C VAL A 5 14.58 -32.06 9.07
N LEU A 6 14.38 -30.74 8.87
CA LEU A 6 15.44 -29.74 8.91
C LEU A 6 16.15 -29.85 10.27
N THR A 7 17.36 -30.41 10.27
CA THR A 7 18.20 -30.46 11.46
C THR A 7 18.68 -29.04 11.78
N THR A 8 18.59 -28.67 13.04
CA THR A 8 18.68 -27.29 13.57
C THR A 8 20.09 -26.68 13.54
N GLU A 9 21.01 -27.16 12.70
CA GLU A 9 22.42 -26.89 12.97
C GLU A 9 23.01 -25.67 12.26
N ASP A 10 22.39 -25.09 11.23
CA ASP A 10 22.80 -23.73 10.82
C ASP A 10 21.81 -22.97 9.91
N PHE A 11 20.98 -22.11 10.51
CA PHE A 11 20.18 -21.15 9.75
C PHE A 11 20.99 -20.03 9.10
N SER A 12 22.32 -19.96 9.30
CA SER A 12 23.18 -18.99 8.62
C SER A 12 23.20 -19.18 7.10
N THR A 13 22.89 -20.38 6.63
CA THR A 13 22.91 -20.75 5.20
C THR A 13 21.51 -20.82 4.56
N ILE A 14 20.45 -20.42 5.27
CA ILE A 14 19.07 -20.53 4.79
C ILE A 14 18.48 -19.13 4.57
N CYS A 15 17.84 -18.92 3.42
CA CYS A 15 17.10 -17.69 3.14
C CYS A 15 15.78 -17.63 3.91
N ARG A 16 15.52 -16.51 4.60
CA ARG A 16 14.29 -16.26 5.37
C ARG A 16 13.01 -16.35 4.56
N THR A 17 13.06 -15.95 3.30
CA THR A 17 11.85 -15.83 2.47
C THR A 17 11.54 -17.12 1.72
N CYS A 18 12.54 -17.72 1.06
CA CYS A 18 12.31 -18.92 0.24
C CYS A 18 12.67 -20.23 0.94
N LEU A 19 13.31 -20.18 2.12
CA LEU A 19 13.79 -21.34 2.88
C LEU A 19 14.76 -22.26 2.10
N ILE A 20 15.32 -21.77 0.99
CA ILE A 20 16.35 -22.48 0.22
C ILE A 20 17.70 -22.26 0.91
N GLN A 21 18.53 -23.31 0.90
CA GLN A 21 19.91 -23.27 1.36
C GLN A 21 20.83 -22.67 0.28
N TYR A 22 21.77 -21.84 0.71
CA TYR A 22 22.74 -21.14 -0.11
C TYR A 22 24.14 -21.23 0.49
N ASP A 23 25.17 -20.87 -0.30
CA ASP A 23 26.49 -20.62 0.24
C ASP A 23 26.45 -19.38 1.16
N ALA A 24 27.10 -19.44 2.33
CA ALA A 24 27.03 -18.41 3.36
C ALA A 24 27.40 -17.00 2.83
N GLU A 25 28.29 -16.92 1.84
CA GLU A 25 28.74 -15.65 1.23
C GLU A 25 27.68 -14.99 0.32
N THR A 26 26.64 -15.72 -0.06
CA THR A 26 25.60 -15.24 -1.00
C THR A 26 24.34 -14.71 -0.29
N LEU A 27 24.31 -14.87 1.03
CA LEU A 27 23.22 -14.45 1.89
C LEU A 27 23.57 -13.13 2.57
N LEU A 28 22.56 -12.27 2.70
CA LEU A 28 22.70 -10.94 3.30
C LEU A 28 21.97 -10.92 4.64
N ASP A 29 22.62 -10.40 5.69
CA ASP A 29 22.00 -10.21 7.00
C ASP A 29 20.82 -9.23 6.89
N ILE A 30 19.63 -9.72 7.22
CA ILE A 30 18.39 -8.99 7.08
C ILE A 30 18.33 -7.77 8.00
N GLN A 31 18.95 -7.84 9.18
CA GLN A 31 18.94 -6.75 10.17
C GLN A 31 19.74 -5.53 9.69
N GLY A 32 20.67 -5.73 8.76
CA GLY A 32 21.51 -4.68 8.18
C GLY A 32 20.96 -4.04 6.90
N ILE A 33 19.83 -4.50 6.36
CA ILE A 33 19.36 -4.07 5.03
C ILE A 33 18.32 -2.96 5.14
N TYR A 34 18.61 -1.87 4.43
CA TYR A 34 17.70 -0.74 4.26
C TYR A 34 17.44 -0.51 2.76
N LEU A 35 16.18 -0.30 2.41
CA LEU A 35 15.73 0.07 1.07
C LEU A 35 15.52 1.59 0.96
N LEU A 36 15.27 2.07 -0.26
CA LEU A 36 15.03 3.49 -0.56
C LEU A 36 16.12 4.40 0.02
N SER A 37 17.39 4.10 -0.30
CA SER A 37 18.54 4.91 0.14
C SER A 37 18.69 5.05 1.67
N GLY A 38 18.17 4.09 2.45
CA GLY A 38 18.35 4.06 3.90
C GLY A 38 17.11 4.40 4.72
N GLU A 39 15.97 4.68 4.08
CA GLU A 39 14.77 5.17 4.77
C GLU A 39 13.97 4.06 5.45
N VAL A 40 13.99 2.83 4.90
CA VAL A 40 13.08 1.77 5.30
C VAL A 40 13.82 0.47 5.55
N LYS A 41 13.65 -0.13 6.72
CA LYS A 41 14.26 -1.44 7.04
C LYS A 41 13.54 -2.56 6.29
N LEU A 42 14.31 -3.54 5.83
CA LEU A 42 13.76 -4.72 5.17
C LEU A 42 12.75 -5.47 6.05
N MET A 43 13.06 -5.66 7.34
CA MET A 43 12.14 -6.34 8.27
C MET A 43 10.80 -5.64 8.42
N ASP A 44 10.79 -4.31 8.47
CA ASP A 44 9.56 -3.53 8.57
C ASP A 44 8.65 -3.78 7.36
N ILE A 45 9.25 -3.91 6.17
CA ILE A 45 8.51 -4.22 4.93
C ILE A 45 7.95 -5.64 4.98
N LEU A 46 8.78 -6.62 5.35
CA LEU A 46 8.36 -8.02 5.44
C LEU A 46 7.21 -8.17 6.44
N MET A 47 7.30 -7.56 7.62
CA MET A 47 6.25 -7.63 8.64
C MET A 47 4.98 -6.86 8.25
N LYS A 48 5.12 -5.70 7.58
CA LYS A 48 3.97 -4.88 7.19
C LYS A 48 3.15 -5.48 6.06
N TYR A 49 3.81 -6.09 5.07
CA TYR A 49 3.18 -6.51 3.82
C TYR A 49 3.07 -8.04 3.66
N THR A 50 3.60 -8.82 4.60
CA THR A 50 3.51 -10.29 4.59
C THR A 50 3.17 -10.83 5.99
N THR A 51 3.09 -12.15 6.13
CA THR A 51 2.91 -12.84 7.43
C THR A 51 4.24 -13.31 8.03
N ILE A 52 5.38 -12.81 7.54
CA ILE A 52 6.70 -13.14 8.09
C ILE A 52 6.87 -12.40 9.41
N GLU A 53 6.97 -13.16 10.50
CA GLU A 53 7.25 -12.65 11.83
C GLU A 53 8.74 -12.53 12.07
N GLU A 54 9.16 -11.61 12.94
CA GLU A 54 10.53 -11.54 13.46
C GLU A 54 10.69 -12.53 14.63
N SER A 55 11.74 -13.35 14.58
CA SER A 55 12.12 -14.26 15.66
C SER A 55 13.59 -14.65 15.46
N GLU A 56 14.35 -14.66 16.55
CA GLU A 56 15.73 -15.14 16.60
C GLU A 56 15.85 -16.63 16.23
N THR A 57 14.76 -17.39 16.36
CA THR A 57 14.73 -18.82 16.04
C THR A 57 14.52 -19.11 14.55
N TYR A 58 14.45 -18.08 13.69
CA TYR A 58 14.21 -18.20 12.26
C TYR A 58 15.44 -17.71 11.46
N PRO A 59 15.57 -18.05 10.16
CA PRO A 59 16.72 -17.64 9.37
C PRO A 59 16.89 -16.12 9.30
N GLN A 60 18.06 -15.62 9.68
CA GLN A 60 18.34 -14.17 9.76
C GLN A 60 18.95 -13.60 8.47
N HIS A 61 19.01 -14.38 7.40
CA HIS A 61 19.59 -13.95 6.14
C HIS A 61 18.63 -14.08 4.97
N ILE A 62 18.80 -13.25 3.95
CA ILE A 62 18.00 -13.25 2.72
C ILE A 62 18.91 -13.42 1.50
N CYS A 63 18.45 -14.19 0.52
CA CYS A 63 19.14 -14.28 -0.76
C CYS A 63 18.81 -13.06 -1.63
N THR A 64 19.72 -12.71 -2.53
CA THR A 64 19.58 -11.56 -3.45
C THR A 64 18.29 -11.60 -4.26
N HIS A 65 17.86 -12.79 -4.69
CA HIS A 65 16.60 -12.95 -5.43
C HIS A 65 15.39 -12.50 -4.60
N CYS A 66 15.27 -12.98 -3.36
CA CYS A 66 14.15 -12.62 -2.48
C CYS A 66 14.22 -11.14 -2.07
N LEU A 67 15.42 -10.59 -1.89
CA LEU A 67 15.61 -9.17 -1.62
C LEU A 67 15.07 -8.30 -2.76
N VAL A 68 15.50 -8.55 -4.01
CA VAL A 68 15.06 -7.79 -5.18
C VAL A 68 13.53 -7.88 -5.33
N ARG A 69 12.94 -9.07 -5.16
CA ARG A 69 11.48 -9.24 -5.19
C ARG A 69 10.76 -8.44 -4.11
N THR A 70 11.35 -8.36 -2.92
CA THR A 70 10.78 -7.60 -1.81
C THR A 70 10.82 -6.09 -2.12
N GLU A 71 11.91 -5.60 -2.70
CA GLU A 71 12.04 -4.20 -3.12
C GLU A 71 11.06 -3.83 -4.25
N GLU A 72 10.91 -4.71 -5.25
CA GLU A 72 9.92 -4.55 -6.33
C GLU A 72 8.49 -4.49 -5.78
N ALA A 73 8.15 -5.42 -4.88
CA ALA A 73 6.83 -5.47 -4.24
C ALA A 73 6.57 -4.24 -3.38
N TYR A 74 7.55 -3.81 -2.57
CA TYR A 74 7.44 -2.61 -1.76
C TYR A 74 7.18 -1.36 -2.60
N THR A 75 7.96 -1.18 -3.67
CA THR A 75 7.77 -0.07 -4.62
C THR A 75 6.36 -0.08 -5.23
N PHE A 76 5.84 -1.28 -5.53
CA PHE A 76 4.47 -1.42 -6.03
C PHE A 76 3.43 -1.04 -4.97
N PHE A 77 3.58 -1.48 -3.73
CA PHE A 77 2.67 -1.12 -2.64
C PHE A 77 2.62 0.39 -2.39
N GLU A 78 3.77 1.08 -2.39
CA GLU A 78 3.81 2.53 -2.21
C GLU A 78 3.08 3.27 -3.35
N LYS A 79 3.24 2.83 -4.60
CA LYS A 79 2.48 3.39 -5.74
C LYS A 79 0.98 3.20 -5.60
N CYS A 80 0.55 2.04 -5.11
CA CYS A 80 -0.88 1.78 -4.84
C CYS A 80 -1.40 2.70 -3.72
N ASN A 81 -0.63 2.88 -2.64
CA ASN A 81 -0.98 3.76 -1.53
C ASN A 81 -1.11 5.21 -1.98
N GLU A 82 -0.15 5.71 -2.77
CA GLU A 82 -0.18 7.05 -3.36
C GLU A 82 -1.40 7.24 -4.25
N SER A 83 -1.67 6.28 -5.15
CA SER A 83 -2.83 6.32 -6.03
C SER A 83 -4.14 6.38 -5.26
N ASN A 84 -4.28 5.56 -4.20
CA ASN A 84 -5.46 5.55 -3.34
C ASN A 84 -5.64 6.88 -2.58
N ALA A 85 -4.56 7.48 -2.10
CA ALA A 85 -4.60 8.78 -1.43
C ALA A 85 -5.08 9.89 -2.39
N ILE A 86 -4.56 9.90 -3.63
CA ILE A 86 -4.98 10.86 -4.67
C ILE A 86 -6.47 10.66 -5.02
N LEU A 87 -6.91 9.42 -5.24
CA LEU A 87 -8.31 9.13 -5.55
C LEU A 87 -9.25 9.52 -4.41
N SER A 88 -8.84 9.32 -3.16
CA SER A 88 -9.62 9.74 -1.99
C SER A 88 -9.79 11.26 -1.95
N GLN A 89 -8.72 12.03 -2.20
CA GLN A 89 -8.80 13.49 -2.24
C GLN A 89 -9.71 14.00 -3.37
N ILE A 90 -9.63 13.38 -4.55
CA ILE A 90 -10.48 13.73 -5.69
C ILE A 90 -11.96 13.46 -5.36
N THR A 91 -12.26 12.27 -4.84
CA THR A 91 -13.65 11.89 -4.52
C THR A 91 -14.25 12.76 -3.42
N GLU A 92 -13.49 13.08 -2.38
CA GLU A 92 -13.93 14.03 -1.34
C GLU A 92 -14.19 15.44 -1.89
N SER A 93 -13.39 15.89 -2.85
CA SER A 93 -13.56 17.22 -3.47
C SER A 93 -14.82 17.25 -4.33
N VAL A 94 -15.06 16.21 -5.13
CA VAL A 94 -16.28 16.08 -5.95
C VAL A 94 -17.54 16.04 -5.09
N ILE A 95 -17.53 15.30 -3.97
CA ILE A 95 -18.67 15.26 -3.04
C ILE A 95 -18.98 16.65 -2.48
N LYS A 96 -17.96 17.41 -2.06
CA LYS A 96 -18.14 18.77 -1.55
C LYS A 96 -18.72 19.72 -2.59
N GLU A 97 -18.29 19.62 -3.85
CA GLU A 97 -18.82 20.45 -4.94
C GLU A 97 -20.30 20.15 -5.20
N MET A 98 -20.69 18.87 -5.23
CA MET A 98 -22.10 18.46 -5.40
C MET A 98 -23.01 18.95 -4.26
N GLU A 99 -22.55 18.91 -3.00
CA GLU A 99 -23.31 19.43 -1.85
C GLU A 99 -23.52 20.96 -1.87
N THR A 100 -22.66 21.69 -2.58
CA THR A 100 -22.80 23.15 -2.74
C THR A 100 -23.72 23.56 -3.88
N GLU A 101 -23.81 22.77 -4.95
CA GLU A 101 -24.71 23.02 -6.08
C GLU A 101 -26.17 22.70 -5.77
N ASP A 102 -26.46 21.74 -4.89
CA ASP A 102 -27.82 21.39 -4.48
C ASP A 102 -28.46 22.40 -3.49
N ARG A 103 -27.74 23.45 -3.07
CA ARG A 103 -28.27 24.55 -2.22
C ARG A 103 -28.83 25.74 -3.02
N VAL A 104 -29.53 25.49 -4.12
CA VAL A 104 -30.31 26.55 -4.77
C VAL A 104 -31.51 26.91 -3.87
N ASP A 105 -31.42 28.05 -3.20
CA ASP A 105 -32.48 28.62 -2.37
C ASP A 105 -33.69 29.00 -3.26
N VAL A 106 -34.73 28.18 -3.22
CA VAL A 106 -35.97 28.33 -4.01
C VAL A 106 -36.87 29.47 -3.46
N SER A 107 -36.42 30.25 -2.47
CA SER A 107 -37.23 31.28 -1.82
C SER A 107 -37.57 32.51 -2.68
N ASN A 108 -37.00 32.67 -3.88
CA ASN A 108 -37.17 33.89 -4.71
C ASN A 108 -37.98 33.77 -6.01
N LEU A 109 -38.72 32.68 -6.27
CA LEU A 109 -39.51 32.54 -7.51
C LEU A 109 -40.95 33.10 -7.47
N ARG A 110 -41.37 33.77 -6.39
CA ARG A 110 -42.74 34.31 -6.24
C ARG A 110 -42.86 35.81 -6.49
N ALA A 111 -42.34 36.32 -7.61
CA ALA A 111 -42.76 37.64 -8.10
C ALA A 111 -42.47 37.84 -9.59
N LYS A 112 -43.34 37.34 -10.48
CA LYS A 112 -43.64 37.93 -11.81
C LYS A 112 -44.67 37.09 -12.59
N VAL A 113 -45.85 36.89 -12.03
CA VAL A 113 -47.05 36.60 -12.85
C VAL A 113 -48.18 37.52 -12.37
N LYS A 114 -48.13 38.78 -12.80
CA LYS A 114 -49.32 39.64 -12.88
C LYS A 114 -49.63 39.83 -14.36
N THR A 115 -50.43 38.91 -14.87
CA THR A 115 -51.55 39.16 -15.78
C THR A 115 -51.60 40.56 -16.40
N LYS A 116 -51.23 40.67 -17.69
CA LYS A 116 -51.92 41.57 -18.61
C LYS A 116 -52.64 40.72 -19.65
N GLN A 117 -53.83 40.27 -19.26
CA GLN A 117 -54.82 39.75 -20.20
C GLN A 117 -55.89 40.82 -20.39
N SER A 118 -56.02 41.24 -21.66
CA SER A 118 -57.23 41.74 -22.32
C SER A 118 -57.71 43.18 -22.06
N LEU A 119 -57.74 43.99 -23.12
CA LEU A 119 -58.94 44.41 -23.90
C LEU A 119 -58.48 45.47 -24.92
N LYS A 120 -58.32 45.12 -26.21
CA LYS A 120 -59.31 45.01 -27.32
C LYS A 120 -59.81 46.37 -27.85
N LEU A 121 -59.49 46.56 -29.15
CA LEU A 121 -60.12 47.36 -30.21
C LEU A 121 -60.12 48.89 -30.04
#